data_AF-A0A9D1E9Y3-F1
#
_entry.id   AF-A0A9D1E9Y3-F1
#
_cell.length_a   1.000
_cell.length_b   1.000
_cell.length_c   1.000
_cell.angle_alpha   90.00
_cell.angle_beta   90.00
_cell.angle_gamma   90.00
#
_symmetry.space_group_name_H-M   'P 1'
#
loop_
_entity.id
_entity.type
_entity.pdbx_description
1 polymer ?
#
loop_
_entity_poly.entity_id
_entity_poly.type
_entity_poly.pdbx_seq_one_letter_code
_entity_poly.pdbx_strand_id
1 'polypeptide(L)'
;MNKLVKDALVLTAITLVSGLALGAVYEITKEPIAQASEAATQEAYRTVFPDAASFEEYAEFDADMANEIAASAGYSGAEITD
;
A
#
# COMPACT_ATOMS: atom_id res chain seq x y z
N MET A 1 -38.68 30.02 8.08
CA MET A 1 -37.42 29.34 8.47
C MET A 1 -36.60 30.30 9.32
N ASN A 2 -36.19 29.91 10.53
CA ASN A 2 -35.36 30.76 11.39
C ASN A 2 -33.98 30.98 10.73
N LYS A 3 -33.40 32.18 10.83
CA LYS A 3 -32.10 32.52 10.21
C LYS A 3 -31.02 31.49 10.53
N LEU A 4 -30.93 31.08 11.79
CA LEU A 4 -29.99 30.06 12.26
C LEU A 4 -30.09 28.73 11.49
N VAL A 5 -31.31 28.26 11.21
CA VAL A 5 -31.54 27.02 10.46
C VAL A 5 -31.11 27.18 9.00
N LYS A 6 -31.35 28.35 8.41
CA LYS A 6 -30.93 28.63 7.03
C LYS A 6 -29.40 28.70 6.92
N ASP A 7 -28.75 29.36 7.86
CA ASP A 7 -27.30 29.55 7.85
C ASP A 7 -26.57 28.21 8.08
N ALA A 8 -27.08 27.36 8.99
CA ALA A 8 -26.54 26.02 9.21
C ALA A 8 -26.68 25.11 7.96
N LEU A 9 -27.79 25.21 7.25
CA LEU A 9 -28.05 24.42 6.04
C LEU A 9 -27.11 24.85 4.90
N VAL A 10 -26.86 26.15 4.75
CA VAL A 10 -25.89 26.69 3.79
C VAL A 10 -24.47 26.21 4.11
N LEU A 11 -24.05 26.28 5.38
CA LEU A 11 -22.73 25.80 5.80
C LEU A 11 -22.58 24.31 5.47
N THR A 12 -23.58 23.50 5.82
CA THR A 12 -23.58 22.05 5.55
C THR A 12 -23.45 21.75 4.06
N ALA A 13 -24.15 22.50 3.20
CA ALA A 13 -24.04 22.33 1.76
C ALA A 13 -22.62 22.63 1.24
N ILE A 14 -21.98 23.70 1.72
CA ILE A 14 -20.60 24.04 1.33
C ILE A 14 -19.63 22.95 1.81
N THR A 15 -19.78 22.46 3.04
CA THR A 15 -18.93 21.38 3.59
C THR A 15 -19.10 20.10 2.78
N LEU A 16 -20.34 19.76 2.39
CA LEU A 16 -20.62 18.59 1.57
C LEU A 16 -19.95 18.69 0.19
N VAL A 17 -20.11 19.81 -0.51
CA VAL A 17 -19.48 20.02 -1.82
C VAL A 17 -17.96 19.96 -1.71
N SER A 18 -17.39 20.57 -0.67
CA SER A 18 -15.94 20.54 -0.43
C SER A 18 -15.45 19.13 -0.14
N GLY A 19 -16.17 18.36 0.67
CA GLY A 19 -15.85 16.96 0.96
C GLY A 19 -15.90 16.07 -0.28
N LEU A 20 -16.91 16.25 -1.13
CA LEU A 20 -17.01 15.52 -2.40
C LEU A 20 -15.88 15.88 -3.38
N ALA A 21 -15.53 17.18 -3.48
CA ALA A 21 -14.42 17.63 -4.32
C ALA A 21 -13.08 17.06 -3.83
N LEU A 22 -12.80 17.09 -2.53
CA LEU A 22 -11.60 16.49 -1.94
C LEU A 22 -11.56 14.97 -2.14
N GLY A 23 -12.71 14.29 -2.01
CA GLY A 23 -12.83 12.86 -2.29
C GLY A 23 -12.50 12.52 -3.74
N ALA A 24 -12.99 13.31 -4.70
CA ALA A 24 -12.68 13.12 -6.12
C ALA A 24 -11.19 13.33 -6.42
N VAL A 25 -10.57 14.35 -5.85
CA VAL A 25 -9.12 14.58 -5.97
C VAL A 25 -8.33 13.42 -5.37
N TYR A 26 -8.77 12.88 -4.24
CA TYR A 26 -8.12 11.75 -3.60
C TYR A 26 -8.15 10.50 -4.49
N GLU A 27 -9.27 10.17 -5.14
CA GLU A 27 -9.30 9.05 -6.10
C GLU A 27 -8.29 9.21 -7.25
N ILE A 28 -8.11 10.44 -7.74
CA ILE A 28 -7.13 10.74 -8.80
C ILE A 28 -5.70 10.60 -8.27
N THR A 29 -5.44 10.96 -7.01
CA THR A 29 -4.07 10.95 -6.46
C THR A 29 -3.66 9.61 -5.84
N LYS A 30 -4.60 8.71 -5.52
CA LYS A 30 -4.28 7.37 -4.97
C LYS A 30 -3.31 6.59 -5.84
N GLU A 31 -3.60 6.51 -7.13
CA GLU A 31 -2.82 5.72 -8.09
C GLU A 31 -1.38 6.23 -8.26
N PRO A 32 -1.11 7.54 -8.44
CA PRO A 32 0.25 8.05 -8.46
C PRO A 32 0.95 7.96 -7.09
N ILE A 33 0.23 8.05 -5.97
CA ILE A 33 0.81 7.83 -4.63
C ILE A 33 1.26 6.38 -4.45
N ALA A 34 0.44 5.40 -4.89
CA ALA A 34 0.79 3.99 -4.85
C ALA A 34 2.06 3.71 -5.69
N GLN A 35 2.09 4.20 -6.93
CA GLN A 35 3.27 4.08 -7.80
C GLN A 35 4.52 4.74 -7.20
N ALA A 36 4.39 5.92 -6.59
CA ALA A 36 5.52 6.58 -5.94
C ALA A 36 6.03 5.79 -4.72
N SER A 37 5.13 5.19 -3.94
CA SER A 37 5.47 4.34 -2.80
C SER A 37 6.17 3.05 -3.24
N GLU A 38 5.67 2.41 -4.30
CA GLU A 38 6.29 1.23 -4.89
C GLU A 38 7.68 1.56 -5.47
N ALA A 39 7.81 2.68 -6.19
CA ALA A 39 9.08 3.14 -6.73
C ALA A 39 10.10 3.43 -5.62
N ALA A 40 9.70 4.11 -4.54
CA ALA A 40 10.56 4.37 -3.39
C ALA A 40 10.99 3.07 -2.69
N THR A 41 10.08 2.09 -2.59
CA THR A 41 10.38 0.78 -2.01
C THR A 41 11.39 0.01 -2.88
N GLN A 42 11.19 0.01 -4.19
CA GLN A 42 12.14 -0.59 -5.13
C GLN A 42 13.50 0.12 -5.11
N GLU A 43 13.54 1.45 -5.02
CA GLU A 43 14.80 2.22 -4.88
C GLU A 43 15.54 1.85 -3.59
N ALA A 44 14.82 1.68 -2.48
CA ALA A 44 15.39 1.20 -1.23
C ALA A 44 16.00 -0.21 -1.38
N TYR A 45 15.31 -1.13 -2.06
CA TYR A 45 15.85 -2.47 -2.34
C TYR A 45 17.05 -2.43 -3.29
N ARG A 46 17.05 -1.56 -4.30
CA ARG A 46 18.20 -1.34 -5.19
C ARG A 46 19.42 -0.80 -4.45
N THR A 47 19.22 -0.05 -3.37
CA THR A 47 20.34 0.46 -2.56
C THR A 47 21.15 -0.68 -1.95
N VAL A 48 20.49 -1.77 -1.55
CA VAL A 48 21.16 -2.95 -0.97
C VAL A 48 21.51 -4.02 -2.01
N PHE A 49 20.77 -4.09 -3.13
CA PHE A 49 20.99 -5.02 -4.24
C PHE A 49 20.92 -4.29 -5.60
N PRO A 50 22.00 -3.60 -6.03
CA PRO A 50 21.98 -2.74 -7.20
C PRO A 50 21.82 -3.50 -8.53
N ASP A 51 22.38 -4.71 -8.63
CA ASP A 51 22.40 -5.51 -9.87
C ASP A 51 21.12 -6.33 -10.12
N ALA A 52 20.16 -6.36 -9.18
CA ALA A 52 18.93 -7.14 -9.33
C ALA A 52 18.08 -6.59 -10.49
N ALA A 53 17.51 -7.41 -11.39
CA ALA A 53 16.76 -6.87 -12.54
C ALA A 53 15.37 -6.31 -12.15
N SER A 54 14.68 -6.94 -11.20
CA SER A 54 13.42 -6.50 -10.59
C SER A 54 13.29 -7.09 -9.17
N PHE A 55 12.35 -6.57 -8.39
CA PHE A 55 11.97 -7.13 -7.09
C PHE A 55 10.48 -7.47 -7.16
N GLU A 56 10.19 -8.75 -7.33
CA GLU A 56 8.83 -9.27 -7.47
C GLU A 56 8.63 -10.37 -6.43
N GLU A 57 7.39 -10.52 -6.01
CA GLU A 57 6.99 -11.60 -5.11
C GLU A 57 7.13 -12.94 -5.85
N TYR A 58 7.76 -13.92 -5.22
CA TYR A 58 7.93 -15.23 -5.82
C TYR A 58 6.62 -16.00 -5.71
N ALA A 59 5.80 -15.94 -6.76
CA ALA A 59 4.43 -16.49 -6.77
C ALA A 59 4.35 -18.01 -6.53
N GLU A 60 5.46 -18.73 -6.70
CA GLU A 60 5.58 -20.17 -6.45
C GLU A 60 6.23 -20.46 -5.09
N PHE A 61 6.33 -19.47 -4.21
CA PHE A 61 6.81 -19.67 -2.85
C PHE A 61 5.84 -20.57 -2.08
N ASP A 62 6.40 -21.63 -1.50
CA ASP A 62 5.69 -22.55 -0.64
C ASP A 62 6.54 -22.75 0.62
N ALA A 63 6.02 -22.25 1.75
CA ALA A 63 6.74 -22.27 3.02
C ALA A 63 6.99 -23.71 3.50
N ASP A 64 6.06 -24.65 3.26
CA ASP A 64 6.21 -26.05 3.66
C ASP A 64 7.35 -26.72 2.86
N MET A 65 7.39 -26.49 1.55
CA MET A 65 8.45 -26.99 0.67
C MET A 65 9.81 -26.34 1.00
N ALA A 66 9.83 -25.03 1.30
CA ALA A 66 11.04 -24.34 1.74
C ALA A 66 11.57 -24.89 3.06
N ASN A 67 10.67 -25.17 4.01
CA ASN A 67 11.01 -25.78 5.29
C ASN A 67 11.52 -27.22 5.13
N GLU A 68 10.95 -28.00 4.23
CA GLU A 68 11.45 -29.36 3.93
C GLU A 68 12.88 -29.32 3.35
N ILE A 69 13.13 -28.41 2.40
CA ILE A 69 14.47 -28.20 1.83
C ILE A 69 15.45 -27.75 2.92
N ALA A 70 15.07 -26.77 3.76
CA ALA A 70 15.91 -26.27 4.84
C ALA A 70 16.24 -27.36 5.88
N ALA A 71 15.24 -28.16 6.27
CA ALA A 71 15.43 -29.30 7.15
C ALA A 71 16.37 -30.35 6.54
N SER A 72 16.22 -30.65 5.25
CA SER A 72 17.11 -31.58 4.52
C SER A 72 18.56 -31.07 4.44
N ALA A 73 18.76 -29.74 4.43
CA ALA A 73 20.06 -29.09 4.47
C ALA A 73 20.64 -28.94 5.90
N GLY A 74 19.94 -29.43 6.94
CA GLY A 74 20.41 -29.42 8.33
C GLY A 74 19.96 -28.23 9.18
N TYR A 75 19.04 -27.40 8.67
CA TYR A 75 18.52 -26.21 9.37
C TYR A 75 17.22 -26.49 10.15
N SER A 76 17.05 -27.69 10.73
CA SER A 76 15.81 -28.16 11.36
C SER A 76 15.34 -27.38 12.61
N GLY A 77 16.05 -26.32 13.02
CA GLY A 77 15.65 -25.42 14.11
C GLY A 77 15.15 -24.05 13.65
N ALA A 78 15.12 -23.79 12.33
CA ALA A 78 14.59 -22.58 11.74
C ALA A 78 13.27 -22.88 11.02
N GLU A 79 12.29 -22.02 11.21
CA GLU A 79 10.99 -22.07 10.53
C GLU A 79 10.93 -20.89 9.56
N ILE A 80 10.78 -21.19 8.28
CA ILE A 80 10.56 -20.22 7.22
C ILE A 80 9.05 -19.98 7.16
N THR A 81 8.65 -18.74 7.41
CA THR A 81 7.27 -18.27 7.27
C THR A 81 7.18 -17.24 6.15
N ASP A 82 5.97 -17.07 5.63
CA ASP A 82 5.61 -15.96 4.73
C ASP A 82 5.65 -14.60 5.46
#